data_AF-A0A8D8HPI6-F1
#
_entry.id   AF-A0A8D8HPI6-F1
#
_cell.length_a   1.000
_cell.length_b   1.000
_cell.length_c   1.000
_cell.angle_alpha   90.00
_cell.angle_beta   90.00
_cell.angle_gamma   90.00
#
_symmetry.space_group_name_H-M   'P 1'
#
loop_
_entity.id
_entity.type
_entity.pdbx_description
1 polymer ?
#
loop_
_entity_poly.entity_id
_entity_poly.type
_entity_poly.pdbx_seq_one_letter_code
_entity_poly.pdbx_strand_id
1 'polypeptide(L)'
;MCPSRDPPPCVPASRRYRTHDGTCNNRKRPRWGSAQMPFHRFLAPEYADGVEGIRRSIHNAQLPSARFVSLVVHGTRQEEAPVTMMLALWGQLLDHDLTATAQPRSLNGSTPRCCGKSDDDLHPSCLPIKVPLDDP
;
A
#
# COMPACT_ATOMS: atom_id res chain seq x y z
N MET A 1 0.98 -14.47 0.96
CA MET A 1 1.54 -15.62 0.21
C MET A 1 2.93 -15.26 -0.27
N CYS A 2 3.92 -16.13 -0.09
CA CYS A 2 5.24 -15.94 -0.68
C CYS A 2 5.18 -16.31 -2.18
N PRO A 3 5.92 -15.60 -3.07
CA PRO A 3 6.01 -15.99 -4.47
C PRO A 3 6.57 -17.41 -4.64
N SER A 4 6.09 -18.14 -5.64
CA SER A 4 6.67 -19.44 -5.99
C SER A 4 8.16 -19.29 -6.34
N ARG A 5 8.97 -20.25 -5.87
CA ARG A 5 10.40 -20.33 -6.16
C ARG A 5 10.67 -20.76 -7.60
N ASP A 6 9.72 -21.43 -8.24
CA ASP A 6 9.90 -21.93 -9.60
C ASP A 6 9.91 -20.77 -10.61
N PRO A 7 10.80 -20.81 -11.61
CA PRO A 7 10.81 -19.82 -12.66
C PRO A 7 9.49 -19.90 -13.46
N PRO A 8 8.86 -18.75 -13.79
CA PRO A 8 7.68 -18.75 -14.64
C PRO A 8 8.04 -19.22 -16.06
N PRO A 9 7.11 -19.87 -16.78
CA PRO A 9 7.35 -20.29 -18.16
C PRO A 9 7.45 -19.07 -19.09
N CYS A 10 8.59 -18.91 -19.76
CA CYS A 10 8.79 -17.85 -20.75
C CYS A 10 8.53 -18.35 -22.16
N VAL A 11 7.35 -18.02 -22.69
CA VAL A 11 6.94 -18.39 -24.06
C VAL A 11 7.76 -17.64 -25.12
N PRO A 12 8.01 -18.21 -26.32
CA PRO A 12 8.79 -17.54 -27.36
C PRO A 12 8.29 -16.14 -27.74
N ALA A 13 6.96 -15.91 -27.68
CA ALA A 13 6.35 -14.61 -27.94
C ALA A 13 6.85 -13.50 -27.00
N SER A 14 7.26 -13.84 -25.77
CA SER A 14 7.78 -12.87 -24.78
C SER A 14 9.14 -12.27 -25.19
N ARG A 15 9.78 -12.81 -26.23
CA ARG A 15 11.01 -12.25 -26.81
C ARG A 15 10.75 -11.01 -27.66
N ARG A 16 9.51 -10.84 -28.16
CA ARG A 16 9.12 -9.72 -29.02
C ARG A 16 8.09 -8.81 -28.35
N TYR A 17 7.17 -9.38 -27.56
CA TYR A 17 6.09 -8.64 -26.91
C TYR A 17 6.18 -8.76 -25.39
N ARG A 18 5.68 -7.74 -24.68
CA ARG A 18 5.59 -7.78 -23.22
C ARG A 18 4.51 -8.78 -22.82
N THR A 19 4.73 -9.52 -21.75
CA THR A 19 3.65 -10.29 -21.12
C THR A 19 2.75 -9.33 -20.36
N HIS A 20 1.47 -9.70 -20.22
CA HIS A 20 0.46 -8.89 -19.53
C HIS A 20 0.78 -8.62 -18.05
N ASP A 21 1.52 -9.54 -17.40
CA ASP A 21 1.89 -9.47 -15.99
C ASP A 21 3.33 -9.01 -15.76
N GLY A 22 4.08 -8.67 -16.82
CA GLY A 22 5.49 -8.26 -16.74
C GLY A 22 6.52 -9.39 -16.57
N THR A 23 6.11 -10.65 -16.46
CA THR A 23 7.05 -11.79 -16.42
C THR A 23 7.96 -11.86 -17.66
N CYS A 24 9.13 -12.47 -17.50
CA CYS A 24 10.13 -12.69 -18.56
C CYS A 24 10.73 -11.42 -19.18
N ASN A 25 10.43 -10.22 -18.65
CA ASN A 25 11.10 -8.98 -19.06
C ASN A 25 12.60 -9.04 -18.76
N ASN A 26 12.96 -9.47 -17.55
CA ASN A 26 14.35 -9.73 -17.18
C ASN A 26 14.72 -11.20 -17.41
N ARG A 27 15.65 -11.46 -18.34
CA ARG A 27 16.05 -12.82 -18.75
C ARG A 27 16.71 -13.65 -17.64
N LYS A 28 17.42 -13.01 -16.71
CA LYS A 28 18.10 -13.70 -15.60
C LYS A 28 17.18 -13.88 -14.40
N ARG A 29 16.22 -12.97 -14.22
CA ARG A 29 15.29 -12.96 -13.09
C ARG A 29 13.86 -12.70 -13.59
N PRO A 30 13.19 -13.74 -14.14
CA PRO A 30 11.95 -13.55 -14.90
C PRO A 30 10.76 -12.94 -14.14
N ARG A 31 10.79 -12.86 -12.81
CA ARG A 31 9.73 -12.23 -11.98
C ARG A 31 10.05 -10.79 -11.55
N TRP A 32 11.20 -10.24 -11.93
CA TRP A 32 11.53 -8.86 -11.55
C TRP A 32 10.62 -7.87 -12.28
N GLY A 33 9.86 -7.10 -11.49
CA GLY A 33 8.89 -6.13 -12.00
C GLY A 33 7.57 -6.75 -12.46
N SER A 34 7.33 -8.05 -12.22
CA SER A 34 6.02 -8.65 -12.54
C SER A 34 4.97 -8.23 -11.51
N ALA A 35 3.71 -8.15 -11.95
CA ALA A 35 2.56 -7.87 -11.11
C ALA A 35 2.37 -8.95 -10.02
N GLN A 36 1.58 -8.60 -8.98
CA GLN A 36 1.27 -9.49 -7.84
C GLN A 36 2.50 -10.00 -7.06
N MET A 37 3.57 -9.21 -7.08
CA MET A 37 4.78 -9.45 -6.30
C MET A 37 4.86 -8.47 -5.13
N PRO A 38 5.53 -8.83 -4.02
CA PRO A 38 5.80 -7.87 -2.95
C PRO A 38 6.66 -6.71 -3.47
N PHE A 39 6.42 -5.51 -2.93
CA PHE A 39 7.27 -4.36 -3.19
C PHE A 39 8.72 -4.62 -2.78
N HIS A 40 9.65 -4.06 -3.55
CA HIS A 40 11.05 -4.04 -3.15
C HIS A 40 11.25 -3.11 -1.95
N ARG A 41 11.96 -3.58 -0.93
CA ARG A 41 12.29 -2.80 0.26
C ARG A 41 13.73 -2.28 0.14
N PHE A 42 13.89 -0.97 0.01
CA PHE A 42 15.22 -0.32 0.03
C PHE A 42 15.84 -0.28 1.42
N LEU A 43 15.02 -0.27 2.46
CA LEU A 43 15.40 -0.33 3.88
C LEU A 43 14.59 -1.43 4.58
N ALA A 44 15.13 -1.94 5.69
CA ALA A 44 14.42 -2.91 6.52
C ALA A 44 13.09 -2.31 7.04
N PRO A 45 12.00 -3.10 7.13
CA PRO A 45 10.75 -2.63 7.73
C PRO A 45 10.93 -2.33 9.22
N GLU A 46 10.15 -1.37 9.72
CA GLU A 46 10.11 -1.01 11.14
C GLU A 46 8.70 -1.22 11.70
N TYR A 47 8.52 -2.30 12.44
CA TYR A 47 7.28 -2.68 13.15
C TYR A 47 7.57 -2.78 14.65
N ALA A 48 6.57 -2.54 15.51
CA ALA A 48 6.78 -2.55 16.96
C ALA A 48 7.18 -3.93 17.51
N ASP A 49 6.76 -5.01 16.84
CA ASP A 49 7.12 -6.39 17.14
C ASP A 49 8.16 -6.96 16.15
N GLY A 50 8.66 -6.13 15.23
CA GLY A 50 9.57 -6.54 14.15
C GLY A 50 8.90 -7.29 12.99
N VAL A 51 7.58 -7.50 13.00
CA VAL A 51 6.87 -8.32 11.99
C VAL A 51 5.71 -7.57 11.36
N GLU A 52 4.72 -7.13 12.13
CA GLU A 52 3.47 -6.56 11.60
C GLU A 52 2.81 -5.52 12.53
N GLY A 53 3.25 -5.43 13.79
CA GLY A 53 2.71 -4.50 14.78
C GLY A 53 2.93 -3.03 14.42
N ILE A 54 1.95 -2.19 14.74
CA ILE A 54 1.99 -0.74 14.47
C ILE A 54 3.19 -0.10 15.16
N ARG A 55 3.99 0.63 14.38
CA ARG A 55 5.22 1.29 14.85
C ARG A 55 4.98 2.14 16.10
N ARG A 56 5.95 2.14 17.01
CA ARG A 56 6.00 3.00 18.19
C ARG A 56 7.02 4.13 18.00
N SER A 57 6.99 5.13 18.88
CA SER A 57 8.01 6.17 18.89
C SER A 57 9.39 5.60 19.30
N ILE A 58 10.44 6.39 19.10
CA ILE A 58 11.81 6.06 19.57
C ILE A 58 11.90 5.92 21.10
N HIS A 59 10.91 6.44 21.84
CA HIS A 59 10.77 6.30 23.28
C HIS A 59 9.71 5.24 23.67
N ASN A 60 9.34 4.36 22.73
CA ASN A 60 8.36 3.29 22.91
C ASN A 60 6.91 3.75 23.22
N ALA A 61 6.61 5.04 23.01
CA ALA A 61 5.26 5.59 23.18
C ALA A 61 4.37 5.29 21.96
N GLN A 62 3.04 5.32 22.16
CA GLN A 62 2.08 5.28 21.05
C GLN A 62 2.24 6.52 20.17
N LEU A 63 2.10 6.34 18.85
CA LEU A 63 2.10 7.44 17.89
C LEU A 63 0.74 8.16 17.89
N PRO A 64 0.71 9.48 17.60
CA PRO A 64 -0.54 10.20 17.41
C PRO A 64 -1.34 9.58 16.25
N SER A 65 -2.67 9.70 16.30
CA SER A 65 -3.50 9.19 15.21
C SER A 65 -3.27 9.97 13.92
N ALA A 66 -3.47 9.30 12.78
CA ALA A 66 -3.36 9.94 11.48
C ALA A 66 -4.31 11.15 11.34
N ARG A 67 -5.50 11.08 11.97
CA ARG A 67 -6.46 12.18 11.99
C ARG A 67 -5.94 13.38 12.79
N PHE A 68 -5.39 13.16 13.98
CA PHE A 68 -4.79 14.23 14.77
C PHE A 68 -3.66 14.94 14.01
N VAL A 69 -2.75 14.18 13.40
CA VAL A 69 -1.67 14.76 12.57
C VAL A 69 -2.24 15.52 11.37
N SER A 70 -3.28 15.00 10.72
CA SER A 70 -3.96 15.71 9.63
C SER A 70 -4.51 17.06 10.08
N LEU A 71 -5.18 17.13 11.24
CA LEU A 71 -5.74 18.38 11.76
C LEU A 71 -4.66 19.42 12.07
N VAL A 72 -3.56 18.99 12.70
CA VAL A 72 -2.49 19.90 13.14
C VAL A 72 -1.58 20.35 11.99
N VAL A 73 -1.32 19.47 11.02
CA VAL A 73 -0.32 19.72 9.96
C VAL A 73 -0.98 20.14 8.64
N HIS A 74 -2.07 19.48 8.25
CA HIS A 74 -2.73 19.68 6.96
C HIS A 74 -3.94 20.61 7.14
N GLY A 75 -3.65 21.89 7.40
CA GLY A 75 -4.66 22.94 7.40
C GLY A 75 -5.18 23.24 6.00
N THR A 76 -6.27 24.00 5.92
CA THR A 76 -6.80 24.48 4.65
C THR A 76 -5.84 25.49 4.02
N ARG A 77 -5.29 25.15 2.86
CA ARG A 77 -4.55 26.08 2.01
C ARG A 77 -5.32 26.29 0.71
N GLN A 78 -5.71 27.53 0.46
CA GLN A 78 -6.22 27.96 -0.84
C GLN A 78 -5.10 28.75 -1.50
N GLU A 79 -4.13 28.03 -2.05
CA GLU A 79 -3.08 28.60 -2.87
C GLU A 79 -3.26 28.11 -4.31
N GLU A 80 -3.26 29.05 -5.25
CA GLU A 80 -3.25 28.71 -6.67
C GLU A 80 -1.83 28.30 -7.07
N ALA A 81 -1.72 27.15 -7.75
CA ALA A 81 -0.47 26.70 -8.34
C ALA A 81 -0.45 27.07 -9.83
N PRO A 82 0.70 27.54 -10.39
CA PRO A 82 0.82 27.90 -11.81
C PRO A 82 0.96 26.66 -12.70
N VAL A 83 0.08 25.68 -12.51
CA VAL A 83 0.06 24.40 -13.20
C VAL A 83 -1.37 24.05 -13.58
N THR A 84 -1.55 23.32 -14.68
CA THR A 84 -2.87 22.86 -15.08
C THR A 84 -3.28 21.65 -14.25
N MET A 85 -4.59 21.39 -14.16
CA MET A 85 -5.15 20.18 -13.55
C MET A 85 -4.58 18.89 -14.17
N MET A 86 -4.12 18.96 -15.43
CA MET A 86 -3.49 17.82 -16.10
C MET A 86 -2.28 17.28 -15.33
N LEU A 87 -1.56 18.11 -14.56
CA LEU A 87 -0.44 17.65 -13.75
C LEU A 87 -0.89 16.59 -12.71
N ALA A 88 -1.98 16.86 -11.99
CA ALA A 88 -2.49 15.94 -10.97
C ALA A 88 -3.03 14.65 -11.61
N LEU A 89 -3.77 14.78 -12.71
CA LEU A 89 -4.35 13.63 -13.41
C LEU A 89 -3.29 12.74 -14.05
N TRP A 90 -2.25 13.33 -14.65
CA TRP A 90 -1.12 12.59 -15.20
C TRP A 90 -0.34 11.85 -14.10
N GLY A 91 -0.19 12.48 -12.93
CA GLY A 91 0.40 11.84 -11.75
C GLY A 91 -0.37 10.58 -11.33
N GLN A 92 -1.70 10.65 -11.24
CA GLN A 92 -2.52 9.48 -10.90
C GLN A 92 -2.43 8.38 -11.98
N LEU A 93 -2.42 8.76 -13.26
CA LEU A 93 -2.28 7.80 -14.36
C LEU A 93 -0.97 6.99 -14.23
N LEU A 94 0.15 7.67 -13.97
CA LEU A 94 1.44 7.02 -13.78
C LEU A 94 1.47 6.17 -12.51
N ASP A 95 0.92 6.66 -11.40
CA ASP A 95 0.84 5.91 -10.14
C ASP A 95 0.10 4.57 -10.34
N HIS A 96 -1.05 4.62 -11.02
CA HIS A 96 -1.89 3.44 -11.30
C HIS A 96 -1.28 2.46 -12.32
N ASP A 97 -0.39 2.89 -13.22
CA ASP A 97 0.34 2.00 -14.13
C ASP A 97 1.50 1.30 -13.40
N LEU A 98 2.14 2.00 -12.46
CA LEU A 98 3.33 1.50 -11.78
C LEU A 98 3.04 0.64 -10.55
N THR A 99 2.01 0.98 -9.77
CA THR A 99 1.79 0.35 -8.47
C THR A 99 0.31 0.16 -8.13
N ALA A 100 0.03 -0.90 -7.36
CA ALA A 100 -1.25 -1.10 -6.71
C ALA A 100 -1.05 -1.96 -5.46
N THR A 101 -1.64 -1.54 -4.32
CA THR A 101 -1.62 -2.32 -3.08
C THR A 101 -2.98 -2.98 -2.88
N ALA A 102 -3.00 -4.31 -2.83
CA ALA A 102 -4.24 -5.06 -2.62
C ALA A 102 -4.80 -4.83 -1.20
N GLN A 103 -6.10 -4.58 -1.11
CA GLN A 103 -6.79 -4.49 0.17
C GLN A 103 -7.10 -5.88 0.73
N PRO A 104 -7.03 -6.10 2.06
CA PRO A 104 -7.40 -7.36 2.67
C PRO A 104 -8.86 -7.73 2.37
N ARG A 105 -9.07 -8.98 1.92
CA ARG A 105 -10.38 -9.57 1.70
C ARG A 105 -10.47 -10.86 2.51
N SER A 106 -11.65 -11.15 3.04
CA SER A 106 -11.92 -12.46 3.65
C SER A 106 -11.90 -13.56 2.58
N LEU A 107 -11.82 -14.83 2.99
CA LEU A 107 -11.80 -15.99 2.09
C LEU A 107 -13.03 -16.05 1.16
N ASN A 108 -14.16 -15.51 1.60
CA ASN A 108 -15.39 -15.40 0.82
C ASN A 108 -15.46 -14.11 -0.04
N GLY A 109 -14.38 -13.35 -0.14
CA GLY A 109 -14.30 -12.08 -0.87
C GLY A 109 -14.93 -10.87 -0.16
N SER A 110 -15.51 -11.05 1.02
CA SER A 110 -16.11 -9.94 1.77
C SER A 110 -15.05 -8.97 2.30
N THR A 111 -15.42 -7.69 2.32
CA THR A 111 -14.63 -6.65 2.97
C THR A 111 -14.79 -6.77 4.48
N PRO A 112 -13.69 -6.80 5.26
CA PRO A 112 -13.76 -6.77 6.72
C PRO A 112 -14.60 -5.58 7.23
N ARG A 113 -15.53 -5.84 8.16
CA ARG A 113 -16.27 -4.76 8.83
C ARG A 113 -15.40 -4.16 9.94
N CYS A 114 -14.85 -2.98 9.67
CA CYS A 114 -13.97 -2.26 10.60
C CYS A 114 -14.66 -1.16 11.41
N CYS A 115 -15.99 -1.04 11.32
CA CYS A 115 -16.78 -0.02 12.01
C CYS A 115 -17.95 -0.67 12.77
N GLY A 116 -18.39 -0.02 13.85
CA GLY A 116 -19.62 -0.40 14.58
C GLY A 116 -19.47 -1.60 15.52
N LYS A 117 -18.24 -2.01 15.84
CA LYS A 117 -17.93 -3.03 16.85
C LYS A 117 -16.94 -2.46 17.87
N SER A 118 -16.89 -3.04 19.07
CA SER A 118 -15.81 -2.81 20.03
C SER A 118 -14.47 -3.26 19.46
N ASP A 119 -13.38 -2.67 19.93
CA ASP A 119 -12.02 -2.93 19.43
C ASP A 119 -11.65 -4.43 19.51
N ASP A 120 -12.14 -5.14 20.52
CA ASP A 120 -11.88 -6.58 20.73
C ASP A 120 -12.57 -7.50 19.69
N ASP A 121 -13.61 -7.01 19.02
CA ASP A 121 -14.39 -7.77 18.02
C ASP A 121 -14.06 -7.38 16.57
N LEU A 122 -13.02 -6.57 16.38
CA LEU A 122 -12.56 -6.15 15.05
C LEU A 122 -11.83 -7.29 14.34
N HIS A 123 -12.01 -7.35 13.01
CA HIS A 123 -11.26 -8.29 12.19
C HIS A 123 -9.75 -7.97 12.26
N PRO A 124 -8.83 -8.95 12.28
CA PRO A 124 -7.38 -8.69 12.43
C PRO A 124 -6.78 -7.74 11.38
N SER A 125 -7.39 -7.67 10.20
CA SER A 125 -6.99 -6.75 9.12
C SER A 125 -7.50 -5.31 9.30
N CYS A 126 -8.29 -5.03 10.34
CA CYS A 126 -8.81 -3.69 10.61
C CYS A 126 -7.81 -2.89 11.44
N LEU A 127 -7.59 -1.66 11.02
CA LEU A 127 -6.83 -0.66 11.77
C LEU A 127 -7.59 0.68 11.72
N PRO A 128 -8.63 0.85 12.55
CA PRO A 128 -9.44 2.07 12.52
C PRO A 128 -8.61 3.29 12.94
N ILE A 129 -8.84 4.42 12.25
CA ILE A 129 -8.19 5.68 12.59
C ILE A 129 -8.90 6.27 13.81
N LYS A 130 -8.18 6.40 14.92
CA LYS A 130 -8.70 7.06 16.14
C LYS A 130 -8.95 8.54 15.88
N VAL A 131 -10.17 8.98 16.17
CA VAL A 131 -10.62 10.36 16.01
C VAL A 131 -10.52 11.08 17.37
N PRO A 132 -9.88 12.26 17.46
CA PRO A 132 -9.90 13.09 18.67
C PRO A 132 -11.32 13.45 19.11
N LEU A 133 -11.52 13.72 20.41
CA LEU A 133 -12.86 14.06 20.94
C LEU A 133 -13.34 15.45 20.49
N ASP A 134 -12.41 16.34 20.22
CA ASP A 134 -12.58 17.72 19.76
C ASP A 134 -12.44 17.86 18.23
N ASP A 135 -12.52 16.74 17.50
CA ASP A 135 -12.55 16.74 16.03
C ASP A 135 -13.86 17.40 15.53
N PRO A 136 -13.79 18.39 14.63
CA PRO A 136 -14.94 19.20 14.20
C PRO A 136 -15.95 18.46 13.31
#